data_AF-A0A9D7X2J0-F1
#
_entry.id   AF-A0A9D7X2J0-F1
#
_cell.length_a   1.000
_cell.length_b   1.000
_cell.length_c   1.000
_cell.angle_alpha   90.00
_cell.angle_beta   90.00
_cell.angle_gamma   90.00
#
_symmetry.space_group_name_H-M   'P 1'
#
loop_
_entity.id
_entity.type
_entity.pdbx_description
1 polymer ?
#
loop_
_entity_poly.entity_id
_entity_poly.type
_entity_poly.pdbx_seq_one_letter_code
_entity_poly.pdbx_strand_id
1 'polypeptide(L)'
;GAGIALAQFSDWVPILIVVAIFLTGQTAESYILTPKLVGERVGLHPIWVIFALLAGGALFGFTGVLLAVPVTAVIGVLVRFGISRYLDSHFYDSEKTEKD
;
A
#
# COMPACT_ATOMS: atom_id res chain seq x y z
N GLY A 1 -9.05 -3.75 -22.37
CA GLY A 1 -10.51 -3.74 -22.10
C GLY A 1 -11.23 -2.80 -23.02
N ALA A 2 -11.31 -1.51 -22.67
CA ALA A 2 -12.07 -0.50 -23.40
C ALA A 2 -11.69 -0.33 -24.90
N GLY A 3 -10.41 -0.44 -25.25
CA GLY A 3 -9.95 -0.28 -26.64
C GLY A 3 -10.44 -1.35 -27.62
N ILE A 4 -10.73 -2.57 -27.14
CA ILE A 4 -11.28 -3.66 -27.98
C ILE A 4 -12.79 -3.47 -28.17
N ALA A 5 -13.50 -2.96 -27.14
CA ALA A 5 -14.93 -2.68 -27.21
C ALA A 5 -15.26 -1.58 -28.24
N LEU A 6 -14.41 -0.54 -28.34
CA LEU A 6 -14.54 0.51 -29.36
C LEU A 6 -14.29 0.00 -30.79
N ALA A 7 -13.44 -1.02 -30.94
CA ALA A 7 -13.08 -1.57 -32.25
C ALA A 7 -14.11 -2.58 -32.79
N GLN A 8 -14.91 -3.22 -31.92
CA GLN A 8 -15.79 -4.32 -32.28
C GLN A 8 -17.28 -3.94 -32.37
N PHE A 9 -17.71 -2.86 -31.71
CA PHE A 9 -19.11 -2.41 -31.72
C PHE A 9 -19.24 -1.05 -32.41
N SER A 10 -19.89 -1.02 -33.57
CA SER A 10 -20.27 0.22 -34.28
C SER A 10 -21.46 0.95 -33.63
N ASP A 11 -22.09 0.31 -32.64
CA ASP A 11 -23.18 0.86 -31.84
C ASP A 11 -22.67 1.33 -30.46
N TRP A 12 -23.20 2.45 -30.00
CA TRP A 12 -22.76 3.15 -28.77
C TRP A 12 -23.25 2.47 -27.48
N VAL A 13 -24.28 1.64 -27.58
CA VAL A 13 -24.95 1.00 -26.43
C VAL A 13 -24.09 -0.09 -25.77
N PRO A 14 -23.46 -1.03 -26.49
CA PRO A 14 -22.53 -2.01 -25.90
C PRO A 14 -21.33 -1.37 -25.20
N ILE A 15 -20.79 -0.28 -25.75
CA ILE A 15 -19.66 0.46 -25.17
C ILE A 15 -20.06 1.06 -23.81
N LEU A 16 -21.22 1.71 -23.74
CA LEU A 16 -21.76 2.25 -22.49
C LEU A 16 -21.96 1.19 -21.42
N ILE A 17 -22.47 0.01 -21.80
CA ILE A 17 -22.67 -1.11 -20.85
C ILE A 17 -21.33 -1.61 -20.31
N VAL A 18 -20.32 -1.82 -21.16
CA VAL A 18 -18.99 -2.26 -20.72
C VAL A 18 -18.37 -1.24 -19.77
N VAL A 19 -18.43 0.06 -20.11
CA VAL A 19 -17.91 1.13 -19.25
C VAL A 19 -18.65 1.15 -17.91
N ALA A 20 -19.96 1.04 -17.89
CA ALA A 20 -20.76 1.05 -16.67
C ALA A 20 -20.41 -0.13 -15.73
N ILE A 21 -20.29 -1.33 -16.28
CA ILE A 21 -19.88 -2.53 -15.52
C ILE A 21 -18.46 -2.36 -14.98
N PHE A 22 -17.53 -1.87 -15.80
CA PHE A 22 -16.13 -1.67 -15.40
C PHE A 22 -16.01 -0.61 -14.31
N LEU A 23 -16.72 0.51 -14.42
CA LEU A 23 -16.73 1.55 -13.39
C LEU A 23 -17.28 1.01 -12.07
N THR A 24 -18.38 0.26 -12.14
CA THR A 24 -19.03 -0.30 -10.94
C THR A 24 -18.12 -1.32 -10.26
N GLY A 25 -17.51 -2.22 -11.03
CA GLY A 25 -16.55 -3.20 -10.52
C GLY A 25 -15.30 -2.55 -9.94
N GLN A 26 -14.71 -1.59 -10.66
CA GLN A 26 -13.50 -0.87 -10.23
C GLN A 26 -13.74 -0.04 -8.98
N THR A 27 -14.92 0.59 -8.86
CA THR A 27 -15.31 1.33 -7.66
C THR A 27 -15.46 0.39 -6.47
N ALA A 28 -16.14 -0.75 -6.65
CA ALA A 28 -16.26 -1.75 -5.59
C ALA A 28 -14.89 -2.31 -5.17
N GLU A 29 -13.98 -2.56 -6.12
CA GLU A 29 -12.63 -3.05 -5.83
C GLU A 29 -11.79 -2.02 -5.07
N SER A 30 -11.81 -0.76 -5.52
CA SER A 30 -11.02 0.32 -4.94
C SER A 30 -11.51 0.73 -3.54
N TYR A 31 -12.82 0.77 -3.32
CA TYR A 31 -13.40 1.24 -2.05
C TYR A 31 -13.66 0.13 -1.04
N ILE A 32 -13.82 -1.13 -1.47
CA ILE A 32 -14.17 -2.23 -0.57
C ILE A 32 -13.05 -3.24 -0.48
N LEU A 33 -12.54 -3.77 -1.60
CA LEU A 33 -11.52 -4.82 -1.56
C LEU A 33 -10.18 -4.27 -1.08
N THR A 34 -9.75 -3.12 -1.60
CA THR A 34 -8.45 -2.53 -1.24
C THR A 34 -8.33 -2.23 0.26
N PRO A 35 -9.26 -1.51 0.92
CA PRO A 35 -9.15 -1.27 2.37
C PRO A 35 -9.36 -2.53 3.20
N LYS A 36 -10.16 -3.50 2.72
CA LYS A 36 -10.42 -4.75 3.46
C LYS A 36 -9.26 -5.75 3.36
N LEU A 37 -8.51 -5.75 2.27
CA LEU A 37 -7.25 -6.52 2.14
C LEU A 37 -6.07 -5.82 2.83
N VAL A 38 -5.99 -4.49 2.74
CA VAL A 38 -4.86 -3.69 3.25
C VAL A 38 -5.13 -3.17 4.68
N GLY A 39 -6.15 -3.74 5.33
CA GLY A 39 -6.65 -3.36 6.65
C GLY A 39 -5.58 -2.98 7.67
N GLU A 40 -5.57 -1.68 8.00
CA GLU A 40 -4.97 -1.01 9.16
C GLU A 40 -3.48 -1.17 9.43
N ARG A 41 -2.66 -1.43 8.41
CA ARG A 41 -1.31 -1.88 8.70
C ARG A 41 -0.28 -1.24 7.79
N VAL A 42 -0.14 0.09 7.87
CA VAL A 42 1.18 0.73 7.72
C VAL A 42 1.20 2.02 8.56
N GLY A 43 1.42 1.92 9.87
CA GLY A 43 1.61 3.06 10.77
C GLY A 43 2.93 3.82 10.54
N LEU A 44 3.32 4.02 9.27
CA LEU A 44 4.45 4.87 8.94
C LEU A 44 3.99 6.31 9.08
N HIS A 45 4.30 6.90 10.23
CA HIS A 45 4.05 8.29 10.49
C HIS A 45 4.59 9.14 9.31
N PRO A 46 3.81 10.07 8.72
CA PRO A 46 4.21 10.85 7.53
C PRO A 46 5.58 11.53 7.64
N ILE A 47 5.99 11.83 8.87
CA ILE A 47 7.33 12.35 9.22
C ILE A 47 8.47 11.48 8.67
N TRP A 48 8.37 10.15 8.68
CA TRP A 48 9.44 9.27 8.17
C TRP A 48 9.68 9.44 6.68
N VAL A 49 8.61 9.67 5.91
CA VAL A 49 8.69 9.92 4.47
C VAL A 49 9.35 11.27 4.20
N ILE A 50 8.96 12.30 4.95
CA ILE A 50 9.57 13.64 4.84
C ILE A 50 11.07 13.56 5.18
N PHE A 51 11.44 12.90 6.27
CA PHE A 51 12.85 12.72 6.63
C PHE A 51 13.65 11.98 5.56
N ALA A 52 13.08 10.93 4.97
CA ALA A 52 13.76 10.20 3.91
C ALA A 52 13.89 11.01 2.61
N LEU A 53 12.89 11.84 2.28
CA LEU A 53 12.98 12.76 1.14
C LEU A 53 14.09 13.80 1.36
N LEU A 54 14.18 14.37 2.57
CA LEU A 54 15.22 15.33 2.94
C LEU A 54 16.61 14.68 2.96
N ALA A 55 16.74 13.50 3.59
CA ALA A 55 18.00 12.77 3.66
C ALA A 55 18.45 12.27 2.29
N GLY A 56 17.55 11.68 1.49
CA GLY A 56 17.82 11.26 0.13
C GLY A 56 18.19 12.44 -0.77
N GLY A 57 17.44 13.54 -0.67
CA GLY A 57 17.75 14.78 -1.37
C GLY A 57 19.11 15.38 -1.01
N ALA A 58 19.50 15.33 0.27
CA ALA A 58 20.81 15.82 0.71
C ALA A 58 21.97 14.91 0.28
N LEU A 59 21.77 13.57 0.25
CA LEU A 59 22.82 12.60 -0.07
C LEU A 59 23.06 12.41 -1.58
N PHE A 60 21.99 12.36 -2.38
CA PHE A 60 22.04 12.01 -3.79
C PHE A 60 21.28 12.98 -4.70
N GLY A 61 20.85 14.13 -4.19
CA GLY A 61 20.09 15.13 -4.96
C GLY A 61 18.74 14.58 -5.43
N PHE A 62 18.34 14.94 -6.66
CA PHE A 62 17.06 14.53 -7.25
C PHE A 62 16.88 13.01 -7.30
N THR A 63 17.95 12.26 -7.59
CA THR A 63 17.91 10.79 -7.62
C THR A 63 17.58 10.22 -6.25
N GLY A 64 18.11 10.81 -5.18
CA GLY A 64 17.80 10.40 -3.81
C GLY A 64 16.36 10.71 -3.41
N VAL A 65 15.77 11.80 -3.91
CA VAL A 65 14.35 12.10 -3.73
C VAL A 65 13.46 11.09 -4.46
N LEU A 66 13.80 10.72 -5.70
CA LEU A 66 13.07 9.71 -6.48
C LEU A 66 13.07 8.34 -5.79
N LEU A 67 14.20 7.95 -5.22
CA LEU A 67 14.38 6.67 -4.53
C LEU A 67 13.91 6.69 -3.07
N ALA A 68 13.68 7.86 -2.46
CA ALA A 68 13.32 7.95 -1.04
C ALA A 68 12.04 7.18 -0.72
N VAL A 69 10.98 7.33 -1.51
CA VAL A 69 9.68 6.70 -1.27
C VAL A 69 9.76 5.16 -1.23
N PRO A 70 10.28 4.47 -2.27
CA PRO A 70 10.38 3.01 -2.23
C PRO A 70 11.33 2.51 -1.13
N VAL A 71 12.44 3.22 -0.88
CA VAL A 71 13.39 2.82 0.19
C VAL A 71 12.74 2.92 1.57
N THR A 72 12.03 4.00 1.88
CA THR A 72 11.30 4.16 3.15
C THR A 72 10.24 3.09 3.32
N ALA A 73 9.50 2.74 2.25
CA ALA A 73 8.50 1.68 2.30
C ALA A 73 9.13 0.32 2.67
N VAL A 74 10.26 -0.05 2.05
CA VAL A 74 10.98 -1.30 2.36
C VAL A 74 11.47 -1.31 3.81
N ILE A 75 12.13 -0.23 4.26
CA ILE A 75 12.61 -0.11 5.64
C ILE A 75 11.45 -0.23 6.63
N GLY A 76 10.34 0.45 6.36
CA GLY A 76 9.15 0.41 7.22
C GLY A 76 8.55 -0.99 7.37
N VAL A 77 8.50 -1.77 6.28
CA VAL A 77 8.06 -3.16 6.31
C VAL A 77 9.04 -4.03 7.11
N LEU A 78 10.34 -3.89 6.89
CA LEU A 78 11.36 -4.69 7.59
C LEU A 78 11.39 -4.42 9.08
N VAL A 79 11.38 -3.15 9.50
CA VAL A 79 11.34 -2.75 10.92
C VAL A 79 10.13 -3.34 11.59
N ARG A 80 8.95 -3.21 10.96
CA ARG A 80 7.72 -3.74 11.51
C ARG A 80 7.72 -5.26 11.61
N PHE A 81 8.18 -5.94 10.57
CA PHE A 81 8.30 -7.39 10.57
C PHE A 81 9.27 -7.86 11.67
N GLY A 82 10.39 -7.16 11.84
CA GLY A 82 11.37 -7.41 12.89
C GLY A 82 10.81 -7.21 14.30
N ILE A 83 10.09 -6.11 14.56
CA ILE A 83 9.45 -5.85 15.85
C ILE A 83 8.42 -6.93 16.18
N SER A 84 7.54 -7.29 15.23
CA SER A 84 6.57 -8.37 15.44
C SER A 84 7.26 -9.69 15.79
N ARG A 85 8.37 -10.02 15.10
CA ARG A 85 9.14 -11.24 15.39
C ARG A 85 9.89 -11.20 16.71
N TYR A 86 10.34 -10.02 17.14
CA TYR A 86 11.01 -9.85 18.42
C TYR A 86 10.04 -10.02 19.59
N LEU A 87 8.83 -9.45 19.48
CA LEU A 87 7.78 -9.54 20.51
C LEU A 87 7.16 -10.94 20.62
N ASP A 88 7.09 -11.71 19.52
CA ASP A 88 6.64 -13.12 19.53
C ASP A 88 7.71 -14.12 20.04
N SER A 89 8.91 -13.65 20.38
CA SER A 89 9.95 -14.54 20.89
C SER A 89 9.67 -14.95 22.34
N HIS A 90 9.86 -16.24 22.63
CA HIS A 90 9.54 -17.00 23.85
C HIS A 90 10.12 -16.45 25.19
N PHE A 91 10.76 -15.28 25.17
CA PHE A 91 11.30 -14.58 26.35
C PHE A 91 10.40 -13.44 26.87
N TYR A 92 9.38 -12.99 26.11
CA TYR A 92 8.46 -11.96 26.57
C TYR A 92 7.15 -12.51 27.16
N ASP A 93 6.84 -13.78 26.88
CA ASP A 93 5.62 -14.45 27.37
C ASP A 93 5.72 -14.92 28.83
N SER A 94 6.90 -14.80 29.46
CA SER A 94 7.12 -15.22 30.85
C SER A 94 6.64 -14.21 31.89
N GLU A 95 6.25 -12.99 31.51
CA GLU A 95 5.82 -11.94 32.48
C GLU A 95 4.30 -11.73 32.51
N LYS A 96 3.53 -12.42 31.66
CA LYS A 96 2.06 -12.30 31.64
C LYS A 96 1.32 -13.33 32.49
N THR A 97 2.03 -14.26 33.12
CA THR A 97 1.44 -15.37 33.90
C THR A 97 1.50 -15.15 35.42
N GLU A 98 2.13 -14.06 35.91
CA GLU A 98 2.22 -13.80 37.37
C GLU A 98 1.13 -12.85 37.90
N LYS A 99 0.22 -12.37 37.03
CA LYS A 99 -0.82 -11.43 37.44
C LYS A 99 -2.19 -11.74 36.83
N ASP A 100 -2.66 -12.96 37.08
CA ASP A 100 -4.06 -13.28 37.45
C ASP A 100 -4.18 -14.75 37.89
#